data_AF-G9KEQ0-F1
#
_entry.id   AF-G9KEQ0-F1
#
_cell.length_a   1.000
_cell.length_b   1.000
_cell.length_c   1.000
_cell.angle_alpha   90.00
_cell.angle_beta   90.00
_cell.angle_gamma   90.00
#
_symmetry.space_group_name_H-M   'P 1'
#
loop_
_entity.id
_entity.type
_entity.pdbx_description
1 polymer ?
#
loop_
_entity_poly.entity_id
_entity_poly.type
_entity_poly.pdbx_seq_one_letter_code
_entity_poly.pdbx_strand_id
1 'polypeptide(L)'
;ERGGRMNVGTAHSEVNPNTRVMNSRGIWLSYVLAIGLLHVVLLSIPFVSVPVVWTLTNLIHNMGMYIFLHTVKGTPFETPDQGKARLLTHWEQMDYGVQFTASRKFLTITPIVLYFLTSFYTKYDQIHFILNTVSLMSVLIPKLPQLHGVRIFGINK
;
A
#
# COMPACT_ATOMS: atom_id res chain seq x y z
N GLU A 1 48.44 25.03 20.05
CA GLU A 1 47.30 25.07 19.13
C GLU A 1 46.30 23.98 19.50
N ARG A 2 45.05 24.33 19.84
CA ARG A 2 44.01 23.34 20.20
C ARG A 2 43.28 22.94 18.92
N GLY A 3 43.62 21.77 18.37
CA GLY A 3 42.87 21.15 17.28
C GLY A 3 41.49 20.71 17.76
N GLY A 4 40.48 21.53 17.51
CA GLY A 4 39.09 21.15 17.74
C GLY A 4 38.72 19.99 16.84
N ARG A 5 38.37 18.83 17.43
CA ARG A 5 37.70 17.75 16.70
C ARG A 5 36.36 18.27 16.23
N MET A 6 36.22 18.51 14.92
CA MET A 6 34.91 18.65 14.30
C MET A 6 34.18 17.32 14.45
N ASN A 7 33.16 17.29 15.30
CA ASN A 7 32.15 16.24 15.29
C ASN A 7 31.29 16.47 14.04
N VAL A 8 31.73 15.92 12.90
CA VAL A 8 30.90 15.83 11.71
C VAL A 8 29.81 14.81 12.04
N GLY A 9 28.66 15.28 12.48
CA GLY A 9 27.48 14.44 12.59
C GLY A 9 27.18 13.87 11.21
N THR A 10 27.45 12.58 11.00
CA THR A 10 27.01 11.89 9.79
C THR A 10 25.49 11.84 9.85
N ALA A 11 24.83 12.80 9.21
CA ALA A 11 23.44 12.66 8.87
C ALA A 11 23.34 11.46 7.93
N HIS A 12 22.98 10.29 8.46
CA HIS A 12 22.59 9.14 7.67
C HIS A 12 21.28 9.48 6.99
N SER A 13 21.36 10.26 5.90
CA SER A 13 20.22 10.44 5.02
C SER A 13 19.87 9.06 4.46
N GLU A 14 18.60 8.69 4.62
CA GLU A 14 18.07 7.44 4.09
C GLU A 14 18.32 7.42 2.58
N VAL A 15 19.06 6.41 2.12
CA VAL A 15 19.44 6.29 0.71
C VAL A 15 18.19 6.11 -0.16
N ASN A 16 17.13 5.49 0.36
CA ASN A 16 15.84 5.40 -0.32
C ASN A 16 14.70 5.62 0.70
N PRO A 17 13.93 6.73 0.64
CA PRO A 17 12.88 7.01 1.60
C PRO A 17 11.70 6.01 1.55
N ASN A 18 11.48 5.33 0.42
CA ASN A 18 10.41 4.32 0.30
C ASN A 18 10.61 3.11 1.20
N THR A 19 11.83 2.87 1.70
CA THR A 19 12.13 1.76 2.62
C THR A 19 11.46 1.98 3.98
N ARG A 20 11.23 3.23 4.39
CA ARG A 20 10.78 3.56 5.76
C ARG A 20 9.55 4.43 5.85
N VAL A 21 9.11 5.06 4.76
CA VAL A 21 7.96 5.97 4.76
C VAL A 21 6.75 5.33 5.46
N MET A 22 6.45 4.06 5.15
CA MET A 22 5.28 3.38 5.70
C MET A 22 5.43 2.97 7.17
N ASN A 23 6.58 3.14 7.83
CA ASN A 23 6.77 2.80 9.25
C ASN A 23 6.20 3.83 10.23
N SER A 24 5.79 5.01 9.74
CA SER A 24 5.22 6.05 10.60
C SER A 24 3.78 5.73 11.01
N ARG A 25 3.48 5.80 12.31
CA ARG A 25 2.11 5.70 12.84
C ARG A 25 1.19 6.79 12.26
N GLY A 26 1.74 7.96 11.97
CA GLY A 26 0.99 9.05 11.34
C GLY A 26 0.48 8.65 9.96
N ILE A 27 1.30 7.96 9.17
CA ILE A 27 0.89 7.47 7.84
C ILE A 27 -0.17 6.38 7.96
N TRP A 28 -0.08 5.48 8.94
CA TRP A 28 -1.12 4.48 9.17
C TRP A 28 -2.45 5.12 9.53
N LEU A 29 -2.44 6.13 10.40
CA LEU A 29 -3.63 6.88 10.76
C LEU A 29 -4.21 7.61 9.53
N SER A 30 -3.38 8.35 8.79
CA SER A 30 -3.82 9.05 7.58
C SER A 30 -4.41 8.10 6.54
N TYR A 31 -3.85 6.91 6.38
CA TYR A 31 -4.37 5.89 5.47
C TYR A 31 -5.75 5.38 5.90
N VAL A 32 -5.97 5.07 7.18
CA VAL A 32 -7.30 4.67 7.68
C VAL A 32 -8.32 5.80 7.54
N LEU A 33 -7.91 7.04 7.85
CA LEU A 33 -8.75 8.22 7.67
C LEU A 33 -9.10 8.45 6.19
N ALA A 34 -8.17 8.21 5.27
CA ALA A 34 -8.44 8.32 3.83
C ALA A 34 -9.47 7.30 3.35
N ILE A 35 -9.43 6.06 3.85
CA ILE A 35 -10.47 5.04 3.56
C ILE A 35 -11.82 5.51 4.11
N GLY A 36 -11.86 6.00 5.35
CA GLY A 36 -13.08 6.52 5.97
C GLY A 36 -13.65 7.72 5.21
N LEU A 37 -12.80 8.66 4.80
CA LEU A 37 -13.18 9.82 4.01
C LEU A 37 -13.75 9.39 2.64
N LEU A 38 -13.08 8.47 1.93
CA LEU A 38 -13.59 7.90 0.69
C LEU A 38 -15.00 7.32 0.90
N HIS A 39 -15.20 6.55 1.96
CA HIS A 39 -16.50 5.96 2.27
C HIS A 39 -17.58 7.01 2.51
N VAL A 40 -17.28 8.06 3.30
CA VAL A 40 -18.21 9.18 3.56
C VAL A 40 -18.55 9.95 2.27
N VAL A 41 -17.56 10.19 1.42
CA VAL A 41 -17.77 10.83 0.11
C VAL A 41 -18.72 9.99 -0.75
N LEU A 42 -18.52 8.67 -0.82
CA LEU A 42 -19.39 7.77 -1.57
C LEU A 42 -20.81 7.67 -0.98
N LEU A 43 -20.95 7.68 0.36
CA LEU A 43 -22.25 7.73 1.04
C LEU A 43 -23.03 9.02 0.74
N SER A 44 -22.33 10.09 0.36
CA SER A 44 -22.95 11.39 0.05
C SER A 44 -23.55 11.44 -1.36
N ILE A 45 -23.35 10.41 -2.19
CA ILE A 45 -23.89 10.34 -3.55
C ILE A 45 -25.36 9.91 -3.48
N PRO A 46 -26.31 10.72 -3.98
CA PRO A 46 -27.72 10.38 -3.95
C PRO A 46 -27.99 9.13 -4.80
N PHE A 47 -29.02 8.37 -4.40
CA PHE A 47 -29.51 7.17 -5.10
C PHE A 47 -28.56 5.95 -5.12
N VAL A 48 -27.36 6.04 -4.52
CA VAL A 48 -26.47 4.88 -4.33
C VAL A 48 -26.81 4.18 -3.02
N SER A 49 -27.06 2.88 -3.08
CA SER A 49 -27.38 2.10 -1.88
C SER A 49 -26.15 1.83 -1.01
N VAL A 50 -26.34 1.66 0.30
CA VAL A 50 -25.26 1.38 1.25
C VAL A 50 -24.41 0.15 0.87
N PRO A 51 -24.99 -1.00 0.45
CA PRO A 51 -24.20 -2.15 -0.03
C PRO A 51 -23.30 -1.83 -1.23
N VAL A 52 -23.80 -1.02 -2.17
CA VAL A 52 -23.03 -0.57 -3.34
C VAL A 52 -21.88 0.34 -2.88
N VAL A 53 -22.13 1.26 -1.95
CA VAL A 53 -21.08 2.13 -1.40
C VAL A 53 -19.96 1.33 -0.74
N TRP A 54 -20.28 0.30 0.07
CA TRP A 54 -19.27 -0.58 0.65
C TRP A 54 -18.43 -1.30 -0.42
N THR A 55 -19.08 -1.82 -1.47
CA THR A 55 -18.39 -2.45 -2.59
C THR A 55 -17.49 -1.46 -3.32
N LEU A 56 -17.99 -0.27 -3.67
CA LEU A 56 -17.18 0.78 -4.31
C LEU A 56 -15.99 1.20 -3.45
N THR A 57 -16.18 1.33 -2.14
CA THR A 57 -15.10 1.65 -1.19
C THR A 57 -14.00 0.60 -1.26
N ASN A 58 -14.35 -0.69 -1.21
CA ASN A 58 -13.38 -1.79 -1.27
C ASN A 58 -12.70 -1.87 -2.65
N LEU A 59 -13.44 -1.71 -3.74
CA LEU A 59 -12.88 -1.74 -5.10
C LEU A 59 -11.91 -0.59 -5.36
N ILE A 60 -12.30 0.65 -5.04
CA ILE A 60 -11.46 1.85 -5.23
C ILE A 60 -10.22 1.76 -4.35
N HIS A 61 -10.38 1.35 -3.09
CA HIS A 61 -9.27 1.13 -2.18
C HIS A 61 -8.26 0.11 -2.74
N ASN A 62 -8.71 -1.09 -3.12
CA ASN A 62 -7.83 -2.14 -3.61
C ASN A 62 -7.16 -1.77 -4.94
N MET A 63 -7.89 -1.09 -5.83
CA MET A 63 -7.34 -0.57 -7.09
C MET A 63 -6.24 0.46 -6.83
N GLY A 64 -6.50 1.46 -5.98
CA GLY A 64 -5.52 2.48 -5.62
C GLY A 64 -4.28 1.86 -4.97
N MET A 65 -4.47 0.90 -4.05
CA MET A 65 -3.37 0.19 -3.41
C MET A 65 -2.59 -0.69 -4.38
N TYR A 66 -3.25 -1.33 -5.34
CA TYR A 66 -2.59 -2.10 -6.38
C TYR A 66 -1.68 -1.22 -7.24
N ILE A 67 -2.20 -0.08 -7.71
CA ILE A 67 -1.43 0.88 -8.49
C ILE A 67 -0.23 1.38 -7.68
N PHE A 68 -0.47 1.88 -6.47
CA PHE A 68 0.58 2.46 -5.63
C PHE A 68 1.65 1.44 -5.23
N LEU A 69 1.27 0.25 -4.75
CA LEU A 69 2.23 -0.72 -4.21
C LEU A 69 2.90 -1.57 -5.29
N HIS A 70 2.19 -1.90 -6.37
CA HIS A 70 2.62 -2.93 -7.32
C HIS A 70 2.84 -2.42 -8.75
N THR A 71 2.50 -1.16 -9.05
CA THR A 71 2.75 -0.56 -10.38
C THR A 71 3.74 0.60 -10.31
N VAL A 72 3.66 1.46 -9.27
CA VAL A 72 4.61 2.57 -9.10
C VAL A 72 6.00 2.02 -8.75
N LYS A 73 7.00 2.44 -9.52
CA LYS A 73 8.41 2.05 -9.39
C LYS A 73 9.32 3.25 -9.12
N GLY A 74 10.53 2.97 -8.65
CA GLY A 74 11.54 3.99 -8.40
C GLY A 74 11.24 4.82 -7.16
N THR A 75 11.94 5.94 -7.04
CA THR A 75 11.81 6.89 -5.94
C THR A 75 11.32 8.24 -6.49
N PRO A 76 10.54 9.00 -5.71
CA PRO A 76 10.03 10.29 -6.16
C PRO A 76 11.13 11.35 -6.36
N PHE A 77 12.32 11.14 -5.78
CA PHE A 77 13.49 12.02 -5.90
C PHE A 77 14.73 11.19 -6.24
N GLU A 78 15.74 11.83 -6.82
CA GLU A 78 17.03 11.19 -7.08
C GLU A 78 17.69 10.77 -5.77
N THR A 79 18.03 9.50 -5.69
CA THR A 79 18.62 8.88 -4.52
C THR A 79 20.07 8.46 -4.80
N PRO A 80 20.97 8.46 -3.80
CA PRO A 80 22.33 7.94 -3.95
C PRO A 80 22.39 6.40 -4.05
N ASP A 81 21.27 5.75 -4.40
CA ASP A 81 21.09 4.29 -4.44
C ASP A 81 21.67 3.64 -5.72
N GLN A 82 22.32 4.43 -6.58
CA GLN A 82 22.88 4.01 -7.86
C GLN A 82 21.85 3.33 -8.79
N GLY A 83 20.58 3.72 -8.67
CA GLY A 83 19.50 3.21 -9.52
C GLY A 83 18.98 1.82 -9.12
N LYS A 84 19.35 1.29 -7.96
CA LYS A 84 18.86 -0.01 -7.45
C LYS A 84 17.33 -0.05 -7.33
N ALA A 85 16.70 1.05 -6.95
CA ALA A 85 15.26 1.15 -6.78
C ALA A 85 14.49 1.35 -8.10
N ARG A 86 15.18 1.67 -9.22
CA ARG A 86 14.53 2.08 -10.49
C ARG A 86 13.53 1.07 -11.02
N LEU A 87 13.81 -0.22 -10.85
CA LEU A 87 12.96 -1.30 -11.35
C LEU A 87 12.04 -1.91 -10.28
N LEU A 88 12.22 -1.54 -9.01
CA LEU A 88 11.49 -2.09 -7.88
C LEU A 88 10.20 -1.31 -7.66
N THR A 89 9.10 -2.02 -7.40
CA THR A 89 7.85 -1.37 -7.00
C THR A 89 7.93 -0.83 -5.58
N HIS A 90 7.00 0.03 -5.18
CA HIS A 90 6.98 0.54 -3.81
C HIS A 90 6.89 -0.58 -2.76
N TRP A 91 6.10 -1.64 -3.02
CA TRP A 91 6.05 -2.83 -2.15
C TRP A 91 7.38 -3.55 -2.04
N GLU A 92 8.16 -3.61 -3.12
CA GLU A 92 9.44 -4.32 -3.11
C GLU A 92 10.51 -3.54 -2.34
N GLN A 93 10.50 -2.21 -2.46
CA GLN A 93 11.42 -1.32 -1.77
C GLN A 93 11.17 -1.24 -0.25
N MET A 94 9.90 -1.36 0.16
CA MET A 94 9.48 -1.15 1.55
C MET A 94 10.23 -2.07 2.53
N ASP A 95 10.61 -1.55 3.69
CA ASP A 95 11.35 -2.25 4.73
C ASP A 95 12.59 -3.00 4.21
N TYR A 96 13.26 -2.43 3.21
CA TYR A 96 14.44 -3.05 2.59
C TYR A 96 14.18 -4.45 2.02
N GLY A 97 12.93 -4.73 1.62
CA GLY A 97 12.51 -6.05 1.14
C GLY A 97 12.27 -7.09 2.24
N VAL A 98 12.46 -6.76 3.52
CA VAL A 98 12.19 -7.66 4.65
C VAL A 98 10.71 -7.99 4.70
N GLN A 99 10.38 -9.28 4.73
CA GLN A 99 9.00 -9.76 4.74
C GLN A 99 8.39 -9.73 6.15
N PHE A 100 7.05 -9.71 6.23
CA PHE A 100 6.28 -9.84 7.47
C PHE A 100 6.58 -8.79 8.57
N THR A 101 7.10 -7.62 8.19
CA THR A 101 7.22 -6.45 9.06
C THR A 101 5.85 -5.92 9.49
N ALA A 102 5.82 -5.05 10.50
CA ALA A 102 4.59 -4.46 10.99
C ALA A 102 3.84 -3.68 9.89
N SER A 103 4.55 -2.89 9.09
CA SER A 103 3.99 -2.12 7.97
C SER A 103 3.44 -3.02 6.86
N ARG A 104 4.18 -4.08 6.47
CA ARG A 104 3.68 -5.06 5.49
C ARG A 104 2.44 -5.80 5.99
N LYS A 105 2.43 -6.20 7.27
CA LYS A 105 1.27 -6.84 7.90
C LYS A 105 0.07 -5.89 7.92
N PHE A 106 0.27 -4.64 8.33
CA PHE A 106 -0.77 -3.61 8.31
C PHE A 106 -1.40 -3.47 6.93
N LEU A 107 -0.60 -3.23 5.89
CA LEU A 107 -1.09 -3.09 4.50
C LEU A 107 -1.68 -4.38 3.91
N THR A 108 -1.41 -5.53 4.50
CA THR A 108 -2.01 -6.83 4.11
C THR A 108 -3.34 -7.05 4.82
N ILE A 109 -3.41 -6.72 6.12
CA ILE A 109 -4.59 -6.93 6.96
C ILE A 109 -5.69 -5.92 6.65
N THR A 110 -5.36 -4.65 6.38
CA THR A 110 -6.38 -3.62 6.12
C THR A 110 -7.37 -3.98 4.99
N PRO A 111 -6.93 -4.37 3.77
CA PRO A 111 -7.89 -4.78 2.73
C PRO A 111 -8.70 -6.03 3.11
N ILE A 112 -8.14 -6.94 3.92
CA ILE A 112 -8.87 -8.12 4.42
C ILE A 112 -9.99 -7.71 5.38
N VAL A 113 -9.70 -6.80 6.32
CA VAL A 113 -10.71 -6.25 7.25
C VAL A 113 -11.79 -5.51 6.46
N LEU A 114 -11.41 -4.67 5.49
CA LEU A 114 -12.36 -3.95 4.65
C LEU A 114 -13.25 -4.89 3.83
N TYR A 115 -12.68 -5.99 3.31
CA TYR A 115 -13.42 -7.04 2.63
C TYR A 115 -14.45 -7.72 3.54
N PHE A 116 -14.08 -8.07 4.78
CA PHE A 116 -15.03 -8.67 5.73
C PHE A 116 -16.16 -7.70 6.11
N LEU A 117 -15.85 -6.43 6.36
CA LEU A 117 -16.87 -5.40 6.60
C LEU A 117 -17.80 -5.28 5.39
N THR A 118 -17.24 -5.21 4.19
CA THR A 118 -18.02 -5.13 2.95
C THR A 118 -18.93 -6.34 2.78
N SER A 119 -18.43 -7.56 3.04
CA SER A 119 -19.22 -8.79 2.97
C SER A 119 -20.38 -8.78 3.98
N PHE A 120 -20.12 -8.30 5.20
CA PHE A 120 -21.13 -8.16 6.24
C PHE A 120 -22.23 -7.16 5.84
N TYR A 121 -21.86 -5.96 5.39
CA TYR A 121 -22.83 -4.92 5.02
C TYR A 121 -23.56 -5.18 3.69
N THR A 122 -22.99 -6.01 2.82
CA THR A 122 -23.65 -6.50 1.60
C THR A 122 -24.49 -7.76 1.86
N LYS A 123 -24.59 -8.21 3.12
CA LYS A 123 -25.34 -9.41 3.52
C LYS A 123 -24.92 -10.66 2.73
N TYR A 124 -23.65 -10.74 2.36
CA TYR A 124 -23.11 -11.84 1.56
C TYR A 124 -23.84 -12.05 0.22
N ASP A 125 -24.42 -10.99 -0.35
CA ASP A 125 -24.95 -11.04 -1.72
C ASP A 125 -23.88 -11.55 -2.70
N GLN A 126 -24.28 -12.44 -3.59
CA GLN A 126 -23.35 -13.19 -4.43
C GLN A 126 -22.56 -12.29 -5.38
N ILE A 127 -23.19 -11.26 -5.96
CA ILE A 127 -22.53 -10.37 -6.92
C ILE A 127 -21.49 -9.52 -6.18
N HIS A 128 -21.90 -8.91 -5.06
CA HIS A 128 -20.99 -8.15 -4.22
C HIS A 128 -19.83 -9.01 -3.72
N PHE A 129 -20.11 -10.22 -3.26
CA PHE A 129 -19.08 -11.14 -2.76
C PHE A 129 -18.01 -11.41 -3.83
N ILE A 130 -18.41 -11.86 -5.02
CA ILE A 130 -17.47 -12.21 -6.11
C ILE A 130 -16.60 -11.00 -6.49
N LEU A 131 -17.21 -9.82 -6.69
CA LEU A 131 -16.47 -8.60 -7.06
C LEU A 131 -15.43 -8.23 -6.00
N ASN A 132 -15.83 -8.28 -4.73
CA ASN A 132 -14.95 -7.94 -3.61
C ASN A 132 -13.84 -9.00 -3.43
N THR A 133 -14.12 -10.28 -3.68
CA THR A 133 -13.11 -11.36 -3.60
C THR A 133 -12.06 -11.20 -4.69
N VAL A 134 -12.48 -11.01 -5.95
CA VAL A 134 -11.55 -10.81 -7.07
C VAL A 134 -10.66 -9.59 -6.82
N SER A 135 -11.26 -8.50 -6.36
CA SER A 135 -10.54 -7.28 -5.98
C SER A 135 -9.53 -7.53 -4.87
N LEU A 136 -9.90 -8.24 -3.80
CA LEU A 136 -9.00 -8.58 -2.71
C LEU A 136 -7.82 -9.45 -3.20
N MET A 137 -8.11 -10.47 -4.02
CA MET A 137 -7.06 -11.35 -4.55
C MET A 137 -6.05 -10.60 -5.42
N SER A 138 -6.51 -9.61 -6.20
CA SER A 138 -5.63 -8.78 -7.03
C SER A 138 -4.56 -8.04 -6.23
N VAL A 139 -4.85 -7.66 -4.98
CA VAL A 139 -3.92 -6.92 -4.11
C VAL A 139 -3.18 -7.82 -3.11
N LEU A 140 -3.70 -9.01 -2.80
CA LEU A 140 -3.02 -9.96 -1.89
C LEU A 140 -2.00 -10.85 -2.61
N ILE A 141 -2.30 -11.33 -3.81
CA ILE A 141 -1.40 -12.21 -4.56
C ILE A 141 -0.01 -11.56 -4.72
N PRO A 142 0.13 -10.31 -5.19
CA PRO A 142 1.45 -9.70 -5.38
C PRO A 142 2.20 -9.43 -4.07
N LYS A 143 1.55 -9.52 -2.90
CA LYS A 143 2.17 -9.37 -1.58
C LYS A 143 2.83 -10.65 -1.08
N LEU A 144 2.55 -11.80 -1.70
CA LEU A 144 3.13 -13.08 -1.33
C LEU A 144 4.66 -13.05 -1.49
N PRO A 145 5.44 -13.52 -0.49
CA PRO A 145 6.90 -13.54 -0.58
C PRO A 145 7.44 -14.27 -1.81
N GLN A 146 6.73 -15.31 -2.27
CA GLN A 146 7.07 -16.11 -3.45
C GLN A 146 7.02 -15.31 -4.76
N LEU A 147 6.29 -14.19 -4.79
CA LEU A 147 6.15 -13.32 -5.95
C LEU A 147 6.99 -12.04 -5.84
N HIS A 148 7.82 -11.91 -4.80
CA HIS A 148 8.72 -10.78 -4.64
C HIS A 148 9.77 -10.75 -5.78
N GLY A 149 9.90 -9.62 -6.49
CA GLY A 149 10.80 -9.50 -7.64
C GLY A 149 10.33 -10.20 -8.91
N VAL A 150 9.20 -10.93 -8.86
CA VAL A 150 8.66 -11.64 -10.02
C VAL A 150 7.93 -10.67 -10.94
N ARG A 151 8.11 -10.85 -12.24
CA ARG A 151 7.49 -10.04 -13.30
C ARG A 151 6.60 -10.94 -14.15
N ILE A 152 5.36 -11.16 -13.68
CA ILE A 152 4.42 -12.04 -14.38
C ILE A 152 3.94 -11.32 -15.65
N PHE A 153 3.94 -12.01 -16.79
CA PHE A 153 3.51 -11.50 -18.12
C PHE A 153 4.31 -10.31 -18.67
N GLY A 154 5.51 -10.03 -18.16
CA GLY A 154 6.28 -8.85 -18.59
C GLY A 154 5.72 -7.51 -18.08
N ILE A 155 4.64 -7.54 -17.30
CA ILE A 155 4.22 -6.41 -16.48
C ILE A 155 5.38 -6.12 -15.54
N ASN A 156 5.82 -4.87 -15.50
CA ASN A 156 6.97 -4.40 -14.74
C ASN A 156 8.37 -4.84 -15.25
N LYS A 157 8.56 -5.21 -16.53
CA LYS A 157 9.90 -5.09 -17.15
C LYS A 157 10.37 -3.62 -17.24
#